data_AF-X1FTM1-F1
#
_entry.id   AF-X1FTM1-F1
#
_cell.length_a   1.000
_cell.length_b   1.000
_cell.length_c   1.000
_cell.angle_alpha   90.00
_cell.angle_beta   90.00
_cell.angle_gamma   90.00
#
_symmetry.space_group_name_H-M   'P 1'
#
loop_
_entity.id
_entity.type
_entity.pdbx_description
1 polymer ?
#
loop_
_entity_poly.entity_id
_entity_poly.type
_entity_poly.pdbx_seq_one_letter_code
_entity_poly.pdbx_strand_id
1 'polypeptide(L)'
;MTKGYFTFVLHFHLPWVLGHGRWPHGTDWLNEAIAECYIPLLNKIIQLADEGYHPRLNIGITPILQEQLRSPILINEFEYYLKNKIEAADNDIKEFSKKGQKTFLQIAMMWRDYYLRISEDFKNKFKKDLLKSFSQLQKQGYIEIMTSAATHGYLPLLKNDRSVDAQINLGVQVYKKNFGQAPNGIWLP
;
A
#
# COMPACT_ATOMS: atom_id res chain seq x y z
N MET A 1 -30.93 -1.62 19.08
CA MET A 1 -30.06 -2.61 19.73
C MET A 1 -28.90 -2.97 18.81
N THR A 2 -27.68 -2.96 19.32
CA THR A 2 -26.48 -3.41 18.59
C THR A 2 -26.53 -4.94 18.43
N LYS A 3 -26.40 -5.44 17.20
CA LYS A 3 -26.46 -6.90 16.92
C LYS A 3 -25.16 -7.64 17.23
N GLY A 4 -24.04 -6.92 17.31
CA GLY A 4 -22.70 -7.45 17.54
C GLY A 4 -21.64 -6.49 17.01
N TYR A 5 -20.38 -6.91 17.08
CA TYR A 5 -19.24 -6.18 16.53
C TYR A 5 -18.57 -7.02 15.45
N PHE A 6 -18.10 -6.35 14.39
CA PHE A 6 -17.38 -6.95 13.29
C PHE A 6 -16.23 -6.02 12.90
N THR A 7 -15.09 -6.59 12.54
CA THR A 7 -13.96 -5.82 12.02
C THR A 7 -13.28 -6.59 10.91
N PHE A 8 -12.89 -5.86 9.85
CA PHE A 8 -11.86 -6.34 8.93
C PHE A 8 -10.49 -6.15 9.56
N VAL A 9 -9.60 -7.10 9.29
CA VAL A 9 -8.17 -7.00 9.58
C VAL A 9 -7.42 -7.24 8.28
N LEU A 10 -6.84 -6.20 7.71
CA LEU A 10 -6.13 -6.22 6.44
C LEU A 10 -4.63 -6.25 6.69
N HIS A 11 -3.92 -7.27 6.20
CA HIS A 11 -2.48 -7.41 6.43
C HIS A 11 -1.67 -7.06 5.18
N PHE A 12 -0.90 -5.97 5.27
CA PHE A 12 -0.09 -5.44 4.18
C PHE A 12 1.36 -5.82 4.36
N HIS A 13 1.83 -6.66 3.44
CA HIS A 13 3.18 -7.16 3.45
C HIS A 13 3.73 -7.34 2.04
N LEU A 14 4.96 -6.87 1.85
CA LEU A 14 5.86 -7.29 0.80
C LEU A 14 7.27 -7.41 1.40
N PRO A 15 8.08 -8.39 0.96
CA PRO A 15 9.49 -8.46 1.34
C PRO A 15 10.25 -7.25 0.78
N TRP A 16 11.51 -7.08 1.18
CA TRP A 16 12.35 -6.04 0.63
C TRP A 16 12.68 -6.32 -0.84
N VAL A 17 12.13 -5.50 -1.75
CA VAL A 17 12.32 -5.65 -3.20
C VAL A 17 13.08 -4.49 -3.83
N LEU A 18 13.14 -3.33 -3.17
CA LEU A 18 13.85 -2.16 -3.69
C LEU A 18 15.34 -2.46 -3.91
N GLY A 19 15.79 -2.30 -5.16
CA GLY A 19 17.18 -2.57 -5.57
C GLY A 19 17.49 -4.04 -5.87
N HIS A 20 16.50 -4.94 -5.81
CA HIS A 20 16.67 -6.38 -6.03
C HIS A 20 15.94 -6.86 -7.30
N GLY A 21 16.12 -6.12 -8.41
CA GLY A 21 15.45 -6.39 -9.68
C GLY A 21 14.09 -5.69 -9.81
N ARG A 22 13.55 -5.67 -11.03
CA ARG A 22 12.28 -4.98 -11.34
C ARG A 22 11.17 -5.97 -11.70
N TRP A 23 11.41 -6.84 -12.67
CA TRP A 23 10.42 -7.79 -13.22
C TRP A 23 11.08 -9.16 -13.51
N PRO A 24 10.39 -10.31 -13.36
CA PRO A 24 8.98 -10.49 -12.96
C PRO A 24 8.74 -10.42 -11.46
N HIS A 25 9.81 -10.48 -10.66
CA HIS A 25 9.77 -10.41 -9.20
C HIS A 25 10.74 -9.32 -8.78
N GLY A 26 10.27 -8.35 -7.99
CA GLY A 26 11.06 -7.16 -7.67
C GLY A 26 10.18 -5.94 -7.40
N THR A 27 10.69 -4.76 -7.73
CA THR A 27 10.01 -3.48 -7.46
C THR A 27 8.62 -3.38 -8.10
N ASP A 28 8.35 -4.09 -9.21
CA ASP A 28 7.03 -4.07 -9.82
C ASP A 28 5.94 -4.60 -8.89
N TRP A 29 6.22 -5.59 -8.04
CA TRP A 29 5.25 -6.05 -7.02
C TRP A 29 4.86 -4.95 -6.04
N LEU A 30 5.83 -4.15 -5.61
CA LEU A 30 5.58 -3.03 -4.71
C LEU A 30 4.78 -1.93 -5.41
N ASN A 31 5.13 -1.62 -6.67
CA ASN A 31 4.41 -0.63 -7.46
C ASN A 31 2.96 -1.05 -7.76
N GLU A 32 2.75 -2.32 -8.12
CA GLU A 32 1.42 -2.91 -8.32
C GLU A 32 0.58 -2.82 -7.05
N ALA A 33 1.13 -3.24 -5.91
CA ALA A 33 0.42 -3.15 -4.62
C ALA A 33 0.07 -1.70 -4.24
N ILE A 34 0.95 -0.73 -4.53
CA ILE A 34 0.65 0.69 -4.29
C ILE A 34 -0.47 1.18 -5.22
N ALA A 35 -0.36 0.93 -6.53
CA ALA A 35 -1.29 1.44 -7.53
C ALA A 35 -2.68 0.79 -7.47
N GLU A 36 -2.75 -0.49 -7.10
CA GLU A 36 -3.96 -1.30 -7.27
C GLU A 36 -4.59 -1.71 -5.93
N CYS A 37 -3.88 -1.53 -4.81
CA CYS A 37 -4.41 -1.85 -3.47
C CYS A 37 -4.33 -0.64 -2.52
N TYR A 38 -3.14 -0.11 -2.25
CA TYR A 38 -2.97 0.86 -1.14
C TYR A 38 -3.60 2.22 -1.44
N ILE A 39 -3.35 2.80 -2.62
CA ILE A 39 -3.96 4.07 -3.03
C ILE A 39 -5.48 3.93 -3.17
N PRO A 40 -6.02 2.92 -3.88
CA PRO A 40 -7.47 2.71 -3.94
C PRO A 40 -8.13 2.56 -2.59
N LEU A 41 -7.52 1.82 -1.65
CA LEU A 41 -8.07 1.68 -0.31
C LEU A 41 -8.06 3.01 0.47
N LEU A 42 -6.94 3.75 0.45
CA LEU A 42 -6.86 5.07 1.07
C LEU A 42 -7.95 6.00 0.53
N ASN A 43 -8.12 6.03 -0.79
CA ASN A 43 -9.16 6.81 -1.44
C ASN A 43 -10.56 6.41 -0.95
N LYS A 44 -10.84 5.10 -0.82
CA LYS A 44 -12.15 4.64 -0.38
C LYS A 44 -12.42 4.94 1.09
N ILE A 45 -11.42 4.82 1.96
CA ILE A 45 -11.55 5.19 3.38
C ILE A 45 -11.84 6.68 3.52
N ILE A 46 -11.11 7.54 2.78
CA ILE A 46 -11.35 8.98 2.77
C ILE A 46 -12.74 9.31 2.24
N GLN A 47 -13.16 8.70 1.13
CA GLN A 47 -14.51 8.89 0.60
C GLN A 47 -15.59 8.57 1.64
N LEU A 48 -15.48 7.42 2.33
CA LEU A 48 -16.44 7.03 3.36
C LEU A 48 -16.44 8.01 4.53
N ALA A 49 -15.27 8.50 4.94
CA ALA A 49 -15.14 9.52 5.97
C ALA A 49 -15.82 10.84 5.56
N ASP A 50 -15.61 11.29 4.32
CA ASP A 50 -16.24 12.51 3.78
C ASP A 50 -17.77 12.38 3.66
N GLU A 51 -18.27 11.17 3.40
CA GLU A 51 -19.69 10.83 3.40
C GLU A 51 -20.29 10.70 4.83
N GLY A 52 -19.49 10.88 5.88
CA GLY A 52 -19.93 10.82 7.28
C GLY A 52 -19.93 9.43 7.91
N TYR A 53 -19.37 8.42 7.22
CA TYR A 53 -19.22 7.07 7.76
C TYR A 53 -17.91 6.90 8.55
N HIS A 54 -17.91 5.93 9.47
CA HIS A 54 -16.73 5.54 10.23
C HIS A 54 -16.41 4.06 9.97
N PRO A 55 -15.55 3.74 8.99
CA PRO A 55 -15.33 2.36 8.54
C PRO A 55 -14.64 1.45 9.59
N ARG A 56 -13.89 2.01 10.56
CA ARG A 56 -13.30 1.28 11.71
C ARG A 56 -12.55 0.00 11.29
N LEU A 57 -11.60 0.14 10.37
CA LEU A 57 -10.81 -0.98 9.84
C LEU A 57 -9.51 -1.16 10.63
N ASN A 58 -9.05 -2.40 10.77
CA ASN A 58 -7.71 -2.71 11.25
C ASN A 58 -6.78 -2.98 10.06
N ILE A 59 -5.61 -2.34 10.03
CA ILE A 59 -4.63 -2.48 8.96
C ILE A 59 -3.26 -2.82 9.57
N GLY A 60 -2.79 -4.05 9.40
CA GLY A 60 -1.40 -4.41 9.69
C GLY A 60 -0.49 -3.91 8.57
N ILE A 61 0.51 -3.10 8.86
CA ILE A 61 1.52 -2.70 7.88
C ILE A 61 2.88 -3.19 8.38
N THR A 62 3.45 -4.18 7.70
CA THR A 62 4.73 -4.77 8.14
C THR A 62 5.85 -3.72 8.17
N PRO A 63 6.76 -3.74 9.15
CA PRO A 63 7.84 -2.76 9.26
C PRO A 63 8.71 -2.68 8.01
N ILE A 64 9.04 -3.83 7.39
CA ILE A 64 9.80 -3.88 6.13
C ILE A 64 9.08 -3.18 4.98
N LEU A 65 7.75 -3.27 4.90
CA LEU A 65 6.97 -2.53 3.92
C LEU A 65 6.97 -1.03 4.26
N GLN A 66 6.85 -0.65 5.54
CA GLN A 66 6.90 0.76 5.93
C GLN A 66 8.22 1.42 5.52
N GLU A 67 9.37 0.77 5.74
CA GLU A 67 10.66 1.32 5.34
C GLU A 67 10.78 1.46 3.80
N GLN A 68 10.22 0.54 3.03
CA GLN A 68 10.15 0.68 1.57
C GLN A 68 9.25 1.84 1.14
N LEU A 69 8.07 1.99 1.77
CA LEU A 69 7.14 3.09 1.49
C LEU A 69 7.71 4.48 1.81
N ARG A 70 8.71 4.57 2.69
CA ARG A 70 9.44 5.82 2.98
C ARG A 70 10.66 6.07 2.10
N SER A 71 11.11 5.07 1.37
CA SER A 71 12.34 5.18 0.61
C SER A 71 12.19 6.21 -0.52
N PRO A 72 13.11 7.20 -0.64
CA PRO A 72 13.11 8.11 -1.79
C PRO A 72 13.28 7.38 -3.13
N ILE A 73 13.91 6.21 -3.13
CA ILE A 73 14.05 5.36 -4.32
C ILE A 73 12.68 4.92 -4.84
N LEU A 74 11.75 4.58 -3.93
CA LEU A 74 10.41 4.16 -4.31
C LEU A 74 9.67 5.23 -5.11
N ILE A 75 9.83 6.51 -4.76
CA ILE A 75 9.13 7.60 -5.46
C ILE A 75 9.48 7.58 -6.95
N ASN A 76 10.76 7.49 -7.28
CA ASN A 76 11.23 7.46 -8.66
C ASN A 76 10.78 6.18 -9.38
N GLU A 77 10.85 5.03 -8.69
CA GLU A 77 10.42 3.75 -9.24
C GLU A 77 8.91 3.73 -9.53
N PHE A 78 8.10 4.28 -8.64
CA PHE A 78 6.66 4.29 -8.78
C PHE A 78 6.19 5.26 -9.87
N GLU A 79 6.79 6.45 -9.96
CA GLU A 79 6.51 7.40 -11.04
C GLU A 79 6.90 6.82 -12.41
N TYR A 80 8.05 6.14 -12.48
CA TYR A 80 8.47 5.43 -13.69
C TYR A 80 7.49 4.31 -14.06
N TYR A 81 7.06 3.51 -13.09
CA TYR A 81 6.09 2.44 -13.30
C TYR A 81 4.75 2.98 -13.86
N LEU A 82 4.20 4.02 -13.23
CA LEU A 82 2.94 4.62 -13.67
C LEU A 82 3.05 5.19 -15.09
N LYS A 83 4.15 5.88 -15.40
CA LYS A 83 4.43 6.39 -16.74
C LYS A 83 4.38 5.26 -17.77
N ASN A 84 5.07 4.15 -17.51
CA ASN A 84 5.08 3.01 -18.43
C ASN A 84 3.71 2.37 -18.60
N LYS A 85 2.90 2.25 -17.52
CA LYS A 85 1.54 1.71 -17.61
C LYS A 85 0.61 2.61 -18.43
N ILE A 86 0.73 3.93 -18.28
CA ILE A 86 -0.01 4.90 -19.07
C ILE A 86 0.41 4.82 -20.55
N GLU A 87 1.72 4.77 -20.83
CA GLU A 87 2.24 4.64 -22.20
C GLU A 87 1.81 3.32 -22.86
N ALA A 88 1.80 2.21 -22.11
CA ALA A 88 1.28 0.93 -22.60
C ALA A 88 -0.21 1.03 -22.96
N ALA A 89 -1.04 1.62 -22.10
CA ALA A 89 -2.46 1.83 -22.38
C ALA A 89 -2.68 2.77 -23.58
N ASP A 90 -1.86 3.82 -23.74
CA ASP A 90 -1.90 4.71 -24.91
C ASP A 90 -1.58 3.98 -26.22
N ASN A 91 -0.64 3.02 -26.19
CA ASN A 91 -0.30 2.20 -27.35
C ASN A 91 -1.43 1.22 -27.68
N ASP A 92 -2.02 0.59 -26.67
CA ASP A 92 -3.19 -0.29 -26.82
C ASP A 92 -4.39 0.47 -27.43
N ILE A 93 -4.66 1.70 -26.99
CA ILE A 93 -5.69 2.58 -27.56
C ILE A 93 -5.46 2.79 -29.06
N LYS A 94 -4.22 3.13 -29.47
CA LYS A 94 -3.88 3.35 -30.89
C LYS A 94 -4.08 2.06 -31.69
N GLU A 95 -3.64 0.93 -31.17
CA GLU A 95 -3.75 -0.37 -31.84
C GLU A 95 -5.20 -0.81 -32.01
N PHE A 96 -5.99 -0.79 -30.93
CA PHE A 96 -7.38 -1.24 -30.95
C PHE A 96 -8.28 -0.30 -31.74
N SER A 97 -8.00 1.00 -31.74
CA SER A 97 -8.66 1.96 -32.62
C SER A 97 -8.40 1.63 -34.10
N LYS A 98 -7.14 1.36 -34.48
CA LYS A 98 -6.78 0.98 -35.85
C LYS A 98 -7.45 -0.32 -36.30
N LYS A 99 -7.58 -1.29 -35.38
CA LYS A 99 -8.21 -2.60 -35.64
C LYS A 99 -9.74 -2.59 -35.54
N GLY A 100 -10.38 -1.47 -35.17
CA GLY A 100 -11.83 -1.38 -34.97
C GLY A 100 -12.36 -2.20 -33.79
N GLN A 101 -11.50 -2.58 -32.83
CA GLN A 101 -11.84 -3.44 -31.69
C GLN A 101 -12.44 -2.61 -30.54
N LYS A 102 -13.71 -2.23 -30.69
CA LYS A 102 -14.40 -1.28 -29.78
C LYS A 102 -14.32 -1.64 -28.30
N THR A 103 -14.53 -2.92 -27.95
CA THR A 103 -14.50 -3.37 -26.55
C THR A 103 -13.10 -3.22 -25.94
N PHE A 104 -12.05 -3.66 -26.65
CA PHE A 104 -10.68 -3.53 -26.15
C PHE A 104 -10.22 -2.08 -26.07
N LEU A 105 -10.65 -1.24 -27.03
CA LEU A 105 -10.43 0.20 -26.98
C LEU A 105 -10.99 0.82 -25.69
N GLN A 106 -12.23 0.48 -25.30
CA GLN A 106 -12.84 0.98 -24.07
C GLN A 106 -12.07 0.54 -22.82
N ILE A 107 -11.60 -0.71 -22.78
CA ILE A 107 -10.80 -1.23 -21.66
C ILE A 107 -9.45 -0.52 -21.57
N ALA A 108 -8.78 -0.28 -22.70
CA ALA A 108 -7.51 0.44 -22.73
C ALA A 108 -7.67 1.91 -22.26
N MET A 109 -8.74 2.58 -22.68
CA MET A 109 -9.08 3.93 -22.18
C MET A 109 -9.34 3.93 -20.66
N MET A 110 -10.09 2.95 -20.16
CA MET A 110 -10.34 2.80 -18.72
C MET A 110 -9.03 2.67 -17.93
N TRP A 111 -8.10 1.82 -18.37
CA TRP A 111 -6.81 1.63 -17.69
C TRP A 111 -5.91 2.85 -17.75
N ARG A 112 -5.89 3.56 -18.88
CA ARG A 112 -5.18 4.84 -19.00
C ARG A 112 -5.69 5.84 -17.97
N ASP A 113 -7.01 6.04 -17.91
CA ASP A 113 -7.64 6.99 -16.99
C ASP A 113 -7.48 6.56 -15.53
N TYR A 114 -7.44 5.25 -15.26
CA TYR A 114 -7.13 4.69 -13.95
C TYR A 114 -5.73 5.09 -13.49
N TYR A 115 -4.68 4.76 -14.25
CA TYR A 115 -3.30 5.06 -13.83
C TYR A 115 -2.99 6.56 -13.83
N LEU A 116 -3.63 7.37 -14.68
CA LEU A 116 -3.55 8.83 -14.59
C LEU A 116 -4.10 9.34 -13.25
N ARG A 117 -5.24 8.81 -12.79
CA ARG A 117 -5.83 9.17 -11.50
C ARG A 117 -4.99 8.72 -10.32
N ILE A 118 -4.44 7.50 -10.37
CA ILE A 118 -3.51 7.00 -9.35
C ILE A 118 -2.28 7.89 -9.24
N SER A 119 -1.72 8.33 -10.38
CA SER A 119 -0.59 9.27 -10.43
C SER A 119 -0.93 10.62 -9.79
N GLU A 120 -2.11 11.16 -10.12
CA GLU A 120 -2.61 12.41 -9.57
C GLU A 120 -2.85 12.31 -8.05
N ASP A 121 -3.50 11.24 -7.58
CA ASP A 121 -3.73 11.00 -6.16
C ASP A 121 -2.41 10.85 -5.39
N PHE A 122 -1.48 10.05 -5.92
CA PHE A 122 -0.16 9.88 -5.30
C PHE A 122 0.56 11.22 -5.14
N LYS A 123 0.62 12.02 -6.20
CA LYS A 123 1.36 13.29 -6.23
C LYS A 123 0.65 14.40 -5.45
N ASN A 124 -0.64 14.61 -5.71
CA ASN A 124 -1.34 15.81 -5.28
C ASN A 124 -2.18 15.59 -4.03
N LYS A 125 -2.85 14.43 -3.90
CA LYS A 125 -3.66 14.11 -2.71
C LYS A 125 -2.79 13.64 -1.55
N PHE A 126 -1.90 12.68 -1.79
CA PHE A 126 -1.06 12.07 -0.75
C PHE A 126 0.34 12.68 -0.63
N LYS A 127 0.69 13.64 -1.49
CA LYS A 127 2.00 14.33 -1.48
C LYS A 127 3.20 13.37 -1.47
N LYS A 128 3.05 12.24 -2.19
CA LYS A 128 4.03 11.15 -2.28
C LYS A 128 4.36 10.48 -0.93
N ASP A 129 3.49 10.61 0.07
CA ASP A 129 3.68 10.04 1.42
C ASP A 129 2.41 9.31 1.89
N LEU A 130 2.33 8.02 1.54
CA LEU A 130 1.18 7.18 1.88
C LEU A 130 1.12 6.89 3.38
N LEU A 131 2.27 6.72 4.06
CA LEU A 131 2.29 6.44 5.49
C LEU A 131 1.77 7.61 6.32
N LYS A 132 2.08 8.85 5.92
CA LYS A 132 1.49 10.03 6.54
C LYS A 132 -0.02 10.06 6.39
N SER A 133 -0.54 9.65 5.23
CA SER A 133 -1.98 9.57 4.96
C SER A 133 -2.66 8.51 5.85
N PHE A 134 -2.07 7.32 5.97
CA PHE A 134 -2.52 6.31 6.95
C PHE A 134 -2.45 6.84 8.39
N SER A 135 -1.37 7.51 8.78
CA SER A 135 -1.21 8.09 10.12
C SER A 135 -2.31 9.11 10.45
N GLN A 136 -2.69 9.95 9.48
CA GLN A 136 -3.77 10.93 9.65
C GLN A 136 -5.12 10.24 9.88
N LEU A 137 -5.44 9.23 9.07
CA LEU A 137 -6.68 8.45 9.23
C LEU A 137 -6.73 7.72 10.57
N GLN A 138 -5.59 7.20 11.05
CA GLN A 138 -5.50 6.60 12.39
C GLN A 138 -5.77 7.64 13.49
N LYS A 139 -5.15 8.82 13.41
CA LYS A 139 -5.35 9.89 14.41
C LYS A 139 -6.79 10.39 14.46
N GLN A 140 -7.49 10.35 13.33
CA GLN A 140 -8.91 10.68 13.22
C GLN A 140 -9.83 9.55 13.66
N GLY A 141 -9.30 8.36 13.96
CA GLY A 141 -10.08 7.21 14.42
C GLY A 141 -10.86 6.46 13.33
N TYR A 142 -10.53 6.66 12.05
CA TYR A 142 -11.16 5.93 10.94
C TYR A 142 -10.60 4.52 10.78
N ILE A 143 -9.33 4.32 11.15
CA ILE A 143 -8.63 3.05 11.11
C ILE A 143 -7.76 2.86 12.36
N GLU A 144 -7.39 1.63 12.64
CA GLU A 144 -6.33 1.26 13.57
C GLU A 144 -5.20 0.57 12.81
N ILE A 145 -3.96 1.02 12.98
CA ILE A 145 -2.78 0.45 12.34
C ILE A 145 -2.05 -0.43 13.34
N MET A 146 -1.78 -1.67 12.94
CA MET A 146 -0.99 -2.64 13.69
C MET A 146 0.39 -2.80 13.08
N THR A 147 1.35 -3.24 13.89
CA THR A 147 2.70 -3.61 13.42
C THR A 147 2.81 -5.12 13.19
N SER A 148 4.02 -5.58 12.84
CA SER A 148 4.40 -7.00 12.78
C SER A 148 5.87 -7.14 13.18
N ALA A 149 6.43 -8.33 13.07
CA ALA A 149 7.88 -8.53 13.15
C ALA A 149 8.59 -7.81 12.00
N ALA A 150 9.80 -7.32 12.28
CA ALA A 150 10.56 -6.40 11.42
C ALA A 150 10.56 -6.78 9.93
N THR A 151 10.90 -8.03 9.62
CA THR A 151 11.01 -8.53 8.24
C THR A 151 9.99 -9.62 7.93
N HIS A 152 8.92 -9.72 8.72
CA HIS A 152 7.95 -10.81 8.64
C HIS A 152 8.60 -12.20 8.78
N GLY A 153 9.63 -12.30 9.63
CA GLY A 153 10.33 -13.56 9.89
C GLY A 153 9.41 -14.55 10.60
N TYR A 154 9.43 -15.81 10.17
CA TYR A 154 8.61 -16.87 10.75
C TYR A 154 9.10 -17.21 12.17
N LEU A 155 8.53 -16.50 13.15
CA LEU A 155 9.02 -16.42 14.53
C LEU A 155 9.26 -17.80 15.17
N PRO A 156 8.37 -18.82 15.00
CA PRO A 156 8.55 -20.11 15.64
C PRO A 156 9.80 -20.89 15.20
N LEU A 157 10.40 -20.56 14.05
CA LEU A 157 11.60 -21.22 13.53
C LEU A 157 12.87 -20.38 13.69
N LEU A 158 12.78 -19.21 14.31
CA LEU A 158 13.98 -18.44 14.63
C LEU A 158 14.78 -19.15 15.72
N LYS A 159 16.10 -19.25 15.51
CA LYS A 159 17.01 -20.10 16.30
C LYS A 159 16.97 -19.85 17.81
N ASN A 160 16.69 -18.62 18.25
CA ASN A 160 16.69 -18.26 19.66
C ASN A 160 15.76 -17.05 19.92
N ASP A 161 15.36 -16.90 21.18
CA ASP A 161 14.48 -15.84 21.64
C ASP A 161 15.02 -14.45 21.34
N ARG A 162 16.36 -14.25 21.37
CA ARG A 162 16.97 -12.96 21.02
C ARG A 162 16.66 -12.55 19.56
N SER A 163 16.58 -13.50 18.64
CA SER A 163 16.17 -13.23 17.25
C SER A 163 14.70 -12.84 17.16
N VAL A 164 13.83 -13.49 17.96
CA VAL A 164 12.40 -13.12 18.06
C VAL A 164 12.27 -11.72 18.66
N ASP A 165 12.93 -11.45 19.78
CA ASP A 165 12.96 -10.15 20.46
C ASP A 165 13.45 -9.04 19.52
N ALA A 166 14.50 -9.31 18.74
CA ALA A 166 15.01 -8.34 17.77
C ALA A 166 13.96 -8.02 16.70
N GLN A 167 13.27 -9.03 16.16
CA GLN A 167 12.19 -8.85 15.18
C GLN A 167 11.02 -8.04 15.75
N ILE A 168 10.57 -8.35 16.98
CA ILE A 168 9.46 -7.65 17.62
C ILE A 168 9.84 -6.21 17.99
N ASN A 169 10.98 -6.02 18.69
CA ASN A 169 11.42 -4.71 19.15
C ASN A 169 11.66 -3.75 17.99
N LEU A 170 12.32 -4.22 16.92
CA LEU A 170 12.54 -3.40 15.74
C LEU A 170 11.22 -3.08 15.02
N GLY A 171 10.28 -4.02 14.97
CA GLY A 171 8.95 -3.77 14.41
C GLY A 171 8.16 -2.71 15.18
N VAL A 172 8.26 -2.69 16.51
CA VAL A 172 7.69 -1.64 17.36
C VAL A 172 8.38 -0.30 17.15
N GLN A 173 9.72 -0.28 17.03
CA GLN A 173 10.49 0.95 16.80
C GLN A 173 10.16 1.60 15.46
N VAL A 174 10.09 0.82 14.38
CA VAL A 174 9.71 1.30 13.04
C VAL A 174 8.29 1.84 13.05
N TYR A 175 7.34 1.14 13.68
CA TYR A 175 5.98 1.66 13.85
C TYR A 175 5.97 3.02 14.57
N LYS A 176 6.67 3.16 15.69
CA LYS A 176 6.78 4.42 16.45
C LYS A 176 7.37 5.54 15.61
N LYS A 177 8.45 5.27 14.87
CA LYS A 177 9.08 6.21 13.93
C LYS A 177 8.10 6.71 12.87
N ASN A 178 7.19 5.84 12.42
CA ASN A 178 6.31 6.15 11.30
C ASN A 178 4.97 6.75 11.69
N PHE A 179 4.43 6.40 12.86
CA PHE A 179 3.09 6.79 13.31
C PHE A 179 3.08 7.64 14.58
N GLY A 180 4.22 7.80 15.26
CA GLY A 180 4.39 8.69 16.41
C GLY A 180 3.82 8.18 17.74
N GLN A 181 3.37 6.93 17.80
CA GLN A 181 2.84 6.28 19.00
C GLN A 181 3.24 4.80 19.05
N ALA A 182 3.08 4.15 20.20
CA ALA A 182 3.25 2.70 20.30
C ALA A 182 2.10 1.97 19.58
N PRO A 183 2.36 0.82 18.92
CA PRO A 183 1.29 -0.01 18.37
C PRO A 183 0.54 -0.71 19.51
N ASN A 184 -0.79 -0.80 19.39
CA ASN A 184 -1.63 -1.56 20.33
C ASN A 184 -1.89 -3.00 19.85
N GLY A 185 -1.66 -3.28 18.57
CA GLY A 185 -1.82 -4.59 17.96
C GLY A 185 -0.59 -5.02 17.16
N ILE A 186 -0.41 -6.33 17.10
CA ILE A 186 0.62 -6.98 16.29
C ILE A 186 -0.03 -8.08 15.45
N TRP A 187 0.30 -8.10 14.16
CA TRP A 187 0.05 -9.25 13.29
C TRP A 187 1.25 -10.18 13.34
N LEU A 188 1.07 -11.41 13.84
CA LEU A 188 2.12 -12.43 13.89
C LEU A 188 2.35 -13.01 12.48
N PRO A 189 3.61 -13.08 11.99
CA PRO A 189 3.96 -13.71 10.71
C PRO A 189 3.68 -15.22 10.64
#